data_AF-A0A6G6J8S2-F1
#
_entry.id   AF-A0A6G6J8S2-F1
#
_cell.length_a   1.000
_cell.length_b   1.000
_cell.length_c   1.000
_cell.angle_alpha   90.00
_cell.angle_beta   90.00
_cell.angle_gamma   90.00
#
_symmetry.space_group_name_H-M   'P 1'
#
loop_
_entity.id
_entity.type
_entity.pdbx_description
1 polymer ?
#
loop_
_entity_poly.entity_id
_entity_poly.type
_entity_poly.pdbx_seq_one_letter_code
_entity_poly.pdbx_strand_id
1 'polypeptide(L)'
;MKRKKLSLDTLRSWEDQGYTPKVREFTKQLEFDPEAVIDFCGFVQGMFLAFGWNSDPRFKPAFEKIEESILAFDDFIEDDSIAAIVRIVRTSPQLTVEISWISPLVSEVIWDRFLVDCEDPIVLLSFFTWAYEVEYKIAPPVVQRNASPLHRFHPERYRSTRKFSGKIAKLYRNMRFSKMEV
;
A
#
# COMPACT_ATOMS: atom_id res chain seq x y z
N MET A 1 -14.82 8.49 23.35
CA MET A 1 -14.10 9.73 22.98
C MET A 1 -14.99 10.54 22.05
N LYS A 2 -15.27 11.81 22.33
CA LYS A 2 -15.95 12.68 21.34
C LYS A 2 -14.96 12.93 20.19
N ARG A 3 -15.23 12.37 19.00
CA ARG A 3 -14.41 12.60 17.80
C ARG A 3 -14.36 14.11 17.55
N LYS A 4 -13.17 14.73 17.63
CA LYS A 4 -12.99 16.13 17.17
C LYS A 4 -13.22 16.11 15.66
N LYS A 5 -14.33 16.69 15.22
CA LYS A 5 -14.62 16.83 13.80
C LYS A 5 -13.58 17.82 13.23
N LEU A 6 -12.70 17.33 12.37
CA LEU A 6 -11.70 18.16 11.72
C LEU A 6 -12.44 19.17 10.82
N SER A 7 -12.19 20.46 11.00
CA SER A 7 -12.78 21.49 10.14
C SER A 7 -11.93 21.70 8.88
N LEU A 8 -12.55 22.13 7.79
CA LEU A 8 -11.84 22.54 6.57
C LEU A 8 -10.82 23.65 6.86
N ASP A 9 -11.12 24.58 7.78
CA ASP A 9 -10.20 25.63 8.19
C ASP A 9 -8.94 25.07 8.86
N THR A 10 -9.07 23.96 9.61
CA THR A 10 -7.92 23.29 10.22
C THR A 10 -7.03 22.66 9.14
N LEU A 11 -7.61 22.05 8.11
CA LEU A 11 -6.86 21.48 7.00
C LEU A 11 -6.17 22.53 6.13
N ARG A 12 -6.88 23.62 5.80
CA ARG A 12 -6.29 24.75 5.06
C ARG A 12 -5.11 25.37 5.81
N SER A 13 -5.15 25.37 7.15
CA SER A 13 -4.00 25.82 7.94
C SER A 13 -2.76 24.92 7.79
N TRP A 14 -2.92 23.68 7.32
CA TRP A 14 -1.83 22.75 7.03
C TRP A 14 -1.37 22.81 5.57
N GLU A 15 -2.09 23.55 4.69
CA GLU A 15 -1.95 23.54 3.23
C GLU A 15 -0.57 23.92 2.70
N ASP A 16 0.29 24.57 3.48
CA ASP A 16 1.67 24.90 3.07
C ASP A 16 2.73 24.61 4.14
N GLN A 17 2.36 23.85 5.19
CA GLN A 17 3.25 23.63 6.35
C GLN A 17 3.98 22.28 6.32
N GLY A 18 3.69 21.43 5.33
CA GLY A 18 4.23 20.08 5.27
C GLY A 18 3.71 19.18 6.41
N TYR A 19 4.47 18.15 6.73
CA TYR A 19 4.14 17.25 7.85
C TYR A 19 4.67 17.80 9.18
N THR A 20 3.80 18.48 9.92
CA THR A 20 4.11 19.16 11.20
C THR A 20 3.79 18.28 12.43
N PRO A 21 4.32 18.63 13.63
CA PRO A 21 3.95 17.94 14.87
C PRO A 21 2.43 17.91 15.14
N LYS A 22 1.68 18.93 14.72
CA LYS A 22 0.22 18.97 14.88
C LYS A 22 -0.49 17.95 13.98
N VAL A 23 -0.03 17.81 12.73
CA VAL A 23 -0.53 16.78 11.81
C VAL A 23 -0.26 15.40 12.42
N ARG A 24 0.98 15.15 12.84
CA ARG A 24 1.38 13.91 13.51
C ARG A 24 0.53 13.60 14.73
N GLU A 25 0.33 14.57 15.61
CA GLU A 25 -0.48 14.37 16.82
C GLU A 25 -1.92 14.01 16.47
N PHE A 26 -2.48 14.63 15.43
CA PHE A 26 -3.82 14.35 14.96
C PHE A 26 -3.93 12.96 14.33
N THR A 27 -3.05 12.59 13.39
CA THR A 27 -3.05 11.27 12.74
C THR A 27 -2.84 10.15 13.75
N LYS A 28 -1.99 10.34 14.76
CA LYS A 28 -1.80 9.37 15.85
C LYS A 28 -3.08 9.07 16.64
N GLN A 29 -4.01 10.02 16.73
CA GLN A 29 -5.31 9.78 17.40
C GLN A 29 -6.25 8.90 16.57
N LEU A 30 -6.04 8.82 15.26
CA LEU A 30 -6.87 8.05 14.34
C LEU A 30 -6.31 6.65 14.07
N GLU A 31 -4.98 6.49 14.21
CA GLU A 31 -4.22 5.31 13.79
C GLU A 31 -4.74 3.95 14.27
N PHE A 32 -5.49 3.92 15.39
CA PHE A 32 -6.03 2.69 15.96
C PHE A 32 -7.54 2.47 15.67
N ASP A 33 -8.12 3.30 14.80
CA ASP A 33 -9.51 3.20 14.33
C ASP A 33 -9.51 3.14 12.79
N PRO A 34 -9.60 1.94 12.19
CA PRO A 34 -9.49 1.80 10.73
C PRO A 34 -10.50 2.60 9.93
N GLU A 35 -11.73 2.73 10.41
CA GLU A 35 -12.74 3.56 9.75
C GLU A 35 -12.32 5.03 9.77
N ALA A 36 -11.83 5.52 10.91
CA ALA A 36 -11.38 6.90 11.02
C ALA A 36 -10.15 7.20 10.15
N VAL A 37 -9.26 6.22 9.93
CA VAL A 37 -8.14 6.33 9.00
C VAL A 37 -8.65 6.49 7.57
N ILE A 38 -9.55 5.61 7.12
CA ILE A 38 -10.11 5.65 5.76
C ILE A 38 -10.90 6.94 5.53
N ASP A 39 -11.74 7.34 6.48
CA ASP A 39 -12.50 8.60 6.42
C ASP A 39 -11.57 9.81 6.26
N PHE A 40 -10.50 9.86 7.05
CA PHE A 40 -9.51 10.94 6.96
C PHE A 40 -8.79 10.93 5.61
N CYS A 41 -8.32 9.77 5.16
CA CYS A 41 -7.65 9.62 3.87
C CYS A 41 -8.53 10.09 2.71
N GLY A 42 -9.81 9.70 2.69
CA GLY A 42 -10.78 10.19 1.71
C GLY A 42 -11.01 11.69 1.81
N PHE A 43 -11.01 12.25 3.02
CA PHE A 43 -11.18 13.68 3.24
C PHE A 43 -9.99 14.51 2.73
N VAL A 44 -8.77 13.96 2.73
CA VAL A 44 -7.55 14.66 2.27
C VAL A 44 -7.12 14.32 0.85
N GLN A 45 -7.76 13.35 0.19
CA GLN A 45 -7.41 12.82 -1.15
C GLN A 45 -7.11 13.92 -2.18
N GLY A 46 -7.96 14.96 -2.25
CA GLY A 46 -7.82 16.07 -3.21
C GLY A 46 -6.83 17.17 -2.82
N MET A 47 -6.33 17.16 -1.58
CA MET A 47 -5.41 18.20 -1.05
C MET A 47 -4.03 17.63 -0.70
N PHE A 48 -3.85 16.31 -0.81
CA PHE A 48 -2.62 15.65 -0.38
C PHE A 48 -1.36 16.25 -1.03
N LEU A 49 -1.41 16.49 -2.34
CA LEU A 49 -0.28 17.08 -3.07
C LEU A 49 -0.01 18.53 -2.62
N ALA A 50 -1.05 19.30 -2.28
CA ALA A 50 -0.89 20.65 -1.74
C ALA A 50 -0.15 20.62 -0.39
N PHE A 51 -0.44 19.63 0.46
CA PHE A 51 0.26 19.47 1.73
C PHE A 51 1.75 19.13 1.61
N GLY A 52 2.24 18.73 0.43
CA GLY A 52 3.65 18.40 0.19
C GLY A 52 4.16 17.19 0.97
N TRP A 53 3.28 16.36 1.55
CA TRP A 53 3.66 15.20 2.37
C TRP A 53 4.40 14.11 1.58
N ASN A 54 4.15 13.99 0.27
CA ASN A 54 4.91 13.11 -0.64
C ASN A 54 6.40 13.45 -0.72
N SER A 55 6.75 14.72 -0.57
CA SER A 55 8.14 15.20 -0.68
C SER A 55 8.91 15.08 0.64
N ASP A 56 8.24 14.68 1.73
CA ASP A 56 8.88 14.55 3.03
C ASP A 56 9.86 13.36 3.05
N PRO A 57 11.13 13.55 3.42
CA PRO A 57 12.13 12.48 3.48
C PRO A 57 11.75 11.31 4.38
N ARG A 58 10.86 11.52 5.36
CA ARG A 58 10.37 10.47 6.27
C ARG A 58 9.47 9.45 5.57
N PHE A 59 8.85 9.84 4.46
CA PHE A 59 7.87 9.01 3.75
C PHE A 59 8.30 8.64 2.34
N LYS A 60 9.14 9.47 1.71
CA LYS A 60 9.61 9.29 0.34
C LYS A 60 10.11 7.86 0.04
N PRO A 61 10.97 7.22 0.86
CA PRO A 61 11.42 5.85 0.59
C PRO A 61 10.29 4.82 0.60
N ALA A 62 9.27 5.02 1.46
CA ALA A 62 8.11 4.14 1.50
C ALA A 62 7.21 4.38 0.29
N PHE A 63 7.02 5.63 -0.14
CA PHE A 63 6.27 5.96 -1.36
C PHE A 63 6.91 5.32 -2.59
N GLU A 64 8.21 5.55 -2.81
CA GLU A 64 8.95 5.04 -3.97
C GLU A 64 8.89 3.51 -4.05
N LYS A 65 9.02 2.81 -2.92
CA LYS A 65 8.96 1.35 -2.88
C LYS A 65 7.57 0.80 -3.22
N ILE A 66 6.51 1.47 -2.76
CA ILE A 66 5.13 1.06 -3.06
C ILE A 66 4.81 1.37 -4.52
N GLU A 67 5.19 2.56 -5.00
CA GLU A 67 5.02 2.97 -6.40
C GLU A 67 5.76 2.03 -7.36
N GLU A 68 7.01 1.65 -7.07
CA GLU A 68 7.75 0.68 -7.87
C GLU A 68 7.01 -0.66 -7.98
N SER A 69 6.46 -1.16 -6.88
CA SER A 69 5.73 -2.44 -6.87
C SER A 69 4.38 -2.34 -7.59
N ILE A 70 3.71 -1.19 -7.57
CA ILE A 70 2.49 -0.92 -8.33
C ILE A 70 2.79 -0.80 -9.83
N LEU A 71 3.82 -0.06 -10.23
CA LEU A 71 4.22 0.04 -11.64
C LEU A 71 4.55 -1.34 -12.22
N ALA A 72 5.26 -2.17 -11.45
CA ALA A 72 5.52 -3.56 -11.85
C ALA A 72 4.26 -4.43 -11.92
N PHE A 73 3.23 -4.13 -11.12
CA PHE A 73 1.92 -4.78 -11.18
C PHE A 73 1.16 -4.37 -12.44
N ASP A 74 1.10 -3.07 -12.74
CA ASP A 74 0.41 -2.53 -13.92
C ASP A 74 1.03 -3.10 -15.20
N ASP A 75 2.36 -3.12 -15.28
CA ASP A 75 3.13 -3.75 -16.36
C ASP A 75 2.84 -5.25 -16.51
N PHE A 76 2.54 -5.95 -15.41
CA PHE A 76 2.25 -7.38 -15.43
C PHE A 76 0.82 -7.69 -15.89
N ILE A 77 -0.14 -6.92 -15.41
CA ILE A 77 -1.57 -7.13 -15.66
C ILE A 77 -1.92 -6.79 -17.12
N GLU A 78 -1.37 -5.70 -17.68
CA GLU A 78 -1.65 -5.22 -19.05
C GLU A 78 -3.17 -5.15 -19.37
N ASP A 79 -3.99 -4.83 -18.36
CA ASP A 79 -5.45 -4.81 -18.42
C ASP A 79 -5.98 -3.75 -17.45
N ASP A 80 -6.26 -2.55 -17.99
CA ASP A 80 -6.68 -1.37 -17.21
C ASP A 80 -8.00 -1.57 -16.45
N SER A 81 -8.74 -2.65 -16.71
CA SER A 81 -9.96 -2.98 -15.95
C SER A 81 -9.67 -3.62 -14.58
N ILE A 82 -8.43 -4.03 -14.33
CA ILE A 82 -7.99 -4.63 -13.07
C ILE A 82 -7.17 -3.60 -12.29
N ALA A 83 -7.76 -3.05 -11.24
CA ALA A 83 -7.08 -2.10 -10.36
C ALA A 83 -6.31 -2.81 -9.24
N ALA A 84 -5.18 -2.22 -8.85
CA ALA A 84 -4.49 -2.57 -7.62
C ALA A 84 -5.26 -2.09 -6.39
N ILE A 85 -5.25 -2.91 -5.34
CA ILE A 85 -5.68 -2.58 -3.99
C ILE A 85 -4.42 -2.46 -3.14
N VAL A 86 -4.19 -1.27 -2.58
CA VAL A 86 -3.07 -0.96 -1.69
C VAL A 86 -3.54 -1.07 -0.25
N ARG A 87 -3.07 -2.08 0.47
CA ARG A 87 -3.42 -2.30 1.86
C ARG A 87 -2.24 -2.03 2.78
N ILE A 88 -2.45 -1.18 3.77
CA ILE A 88 -1.51 -1.00 4.89
C ILE A 88 -2.04 -1.77 6.09
N VAL A 89 -1.24 -2.72 6.57
CA VAL A 89 -1.50 -3.49 7.78
C VAL A 89 -0.55 -3.02 8.87
N ARG A 90 -1.11 -2.42 9.92
CA ARG A 90 -0.36 -2.01 11.11
C ARG A 90 -0.13 -3.23 12.00
N THR A 91 1.12 -3.69 11.99
CA THR A 91 1.60 -4.86 12.75
C THR A 91 2.47 -4.53 13.96
N SER A 92 2.91 -3.27 14.11
CA SER A 92 3.78 -2.72 15.17
C SER A 92 5.18 -3.34 15.28
N PRO A 93 6.28 -2.54 15.32
CA PRO A 93 6.40 -1.12 14.95
C PRO A 93 6.47 -0.90 13.43
N GLN A 94 6.64 -1.97 12.65
CA GLN A 94 6.71 -1.92 11.19
C GLN A 94 5.32 -2.02 10.57
N LEU A 95 5.15 -1.36 9.42
CA LEU A 95 3.96 -1.48 8.59
C LEU A 95 4.19 -2.58 7.56
N THR A 96 3.22 -3.46 7.40
CA THR A 96 3.17 -4.37 6.25
C THR A 96 2.36 -3.70 5.16
N VAL A 97 2.91 -3.59 3.96
CA VAL A 97 2.17 -3.18 2.76
C VAL A 97 1.85 -4.44 1.96
N GLU A 98 0.61 -4.51 1.47
CA GLU A 98 0.16 -5.52 0.52
C GLU A 98 -0.38 -4.83 -0.73
N ILE A 99 0.04 -5.28 -1.89
CA ILE A 99 -0.56 -4.92 -3.17
C ILE A 99 -1.28 -6.15 -3.67
N SER A 100 -2.55 -5.99 -4.02
CA SER A 100 -3.43 -7.10 -4.38
C SER A 100 -4.43 -6.68 -5.45
N TRP A 101 -5.17 -7.64 -6.00
CA TRP A 101 -6.30 -7.36 -6.89
C TRP A 101 -7.38 -8.43 -6.73
N ILE A 102 -8.60 -8.12 -7.15
CA ILE A 102 -9.70 -9.10 -7.16
C ILE A 102 -9.73 -9.83 -8.50
N SER A 103 -9.46 -11.13 -8.46
CA SER A 103 -9.69 -12.02 -9.60
C SER A 103 -11.12 -12.56 -9.56
N PRO A 104 -11.86 -12.53 -10.69
CA PRO A 104 -13.18 -13.14 -10.76
C PRO A 104 -13.16 -14.67 -10.58
N LEU A 105 -11.99 -15.30 -10.65
CA LEU A 105 -11.84 -16.76 -10.62
C LEU A 105 -11.37 -17.32 -9.28
N VAL A 106 -10.53 -16.57 -8.56
CA VAL A 106 -9.87 -17.05 -7.34
C VAL A 106 -9.99 -16.07 -6.18
N SER A 107 -10.88 -15.07 -6.29
CA SER A 107 -11.00 -13.95 -5.36
C SER A 107 -9.71 -13.11 -5.27
N GLU A 108 -9.36 -12.63 -4.09
CA GLU A 108 -8.22 -11.74 -3.91
C GLU A 108 -6.88 -12.46 -4.15
N VAL A 109 -6.04 -11.83 -4.96
CA VAL A 109 -4.67 -12.28 -5.22
C VAL A 109 -3.70 -11.22 -4.73
N ILE A 110 -2.74 -11.63 -3.89
CA ILE A 110 -1.65 -10.76 -3.43
C ILE A 110 -0.54 -10.78 -4.47
N TRP A 111 -0.27 -9.61 -5.07
CA TRP A 111 0.87 -9.35 -5.95
C TRP A 111 2.17 -9.31 -5.16
N ASP A 112 2.23 -8.44 -4.16
CA ASP A 112 3.43 -8.21 -3.36
C ASP A 112 3.08 -7.94 -1.91
N ARG A 113 4.02 -8.26 -1.02
CA ARG A 113 3.90 -8.02 0.41
C ARG A 113 5.27 -7.76 0.98
N PHE A 114 5.45 -6.60 1.60
CA PHE A 114 6.74 -6.23 2.19
C PHE A 114 6.55 -5.31 3.39
N LEU A 115 7.61 -5.20 4.18
CA LEU A 115 7.68 -4.29 5.30
C LEU A 115 8.22 -2.94 4.82
N VAL A 116 7.67 -1.87 5.42
CA VAL A 116 8.18 -0.51 5.30
C VAL A 116 8.36 0.10 6.68
N ASP A 117 9.45 0.83 6.84
CA ASP A 117 9.68 1.66 8.02
C ASP A 117 9.03 3.02 7.75
N CYS A 118 7.88 3.26 8.37
CA CYS A 118 7.15 4.52 8.25
C CYS A 118 6.47 4.86 9.57
N GLU A 119 6.71 6.09 10.04
CA GLU A 119 6.24 6.58 11.35
C GLU A 119 4.71 6.81 11.37
N ASP A 120 4.14 7.15 10.21
CA ASP A 120 2.75 7.55 10.07
C ASP A 120 2.08 6.82 8.89
N PRO A 121 1.35 5.73 9.15
CA PRO A 121 0.68 4.98 8.08
C PRO A 121 -0.41 5.80 7.39
N ILE A 122 -0.97 6.81 8.04
CA ILE A 122 -2.10 7.58 7.49
C ILE A 122 -1.60 8.50 6.40
N VAL A 123 -0.45 9.15 6.61
CA VAL A 123 0.20 9.95 5.56
C VAL A 123 0.57 9.06 4.37
N LEU A 124 1.12 7.87 4.64
CA LEU A 124 1.46 6.90 3.60
C LEU A 124 0.23 6.45 2.80
N LEU A 125 -0.88 6.09 3.47
CA LEU A 125 -2.10 5.64 2.81
C LEU A 125 -2.78 6.76 2.02
N SER A 126 -2.77 7.99 2.55
CA SER A 126 -3.44 9.15 1.95
C SER A 126 -2.93 9.43 0.54
N PHE A 127 -1.64 9.22 0.26
CA PHE A 127 -1.08 9.37 -1.08
C PHE A 127 -1.62 8.37 -2.10
N PHE A 128 -2.07 7.18 -1.71
CA PHE A 128 -2.54 6.19 -2.68
C PHE A 128 -4.04 6.31 -2.97
N THR A 129 -4.77 7.01 -2.11
CA THR A 129 -6.23 7.14 -2.23
C THR A 129 -6.70 7.83 -3.50
N TRP A 130 -5.87 8.68 -4.13
CA TRP A 130 -6.27 9.39 -5.36
C TRP A 130 -6.31 8.48 -6.60
N ALA A 131 -5.54 7.38 -6.62
CA ALA A 131 -5.39 6.51 -7.79
C ALA A 131 -5.82 5.07 -7.53
N TYR A 132 -5.83 4.61 -6.27
CA TYR A 132 -6.01 3.21 -5.93
C TYR A 132 -7.09 3.02 -4.88
N GLU A 133 -7.71 1.83 -4.91
CA GLU A 133 -8.46 1.36 -3.77
C GLU A 133 -7.48 1.13 -2.62
N VAL A 134 -7.83 1.65 -1.44
CA VAL A 134 -6.98 1.56 -0.26
C VAL A 134 -7.68 0.84 0.87
N GLU A 135 -6.90 0.07 1.63
CA GLU A 135 -7.37 -0.57 2.84
C GLU A 135 -6.42 -0.29 4.01
N TYR A 136 -6.99 -0.15 5.21
CA TYR A 136 -6.24 -0.06 6.45
C TYR A 136 -6.68 -1.15 7.42
N LYS A 137 -5.73 -1.94 7.93
CA LYS A 137 -6.01 -3.00 8.91
C LYS A 137 -5.07 -2.91 10.09
N ILE A 138 -5.55 -3.32 11.26
CA ILE A 138 -4.75 -3.55 12.45
C ILE A 138 -4.69 -5.05 12.66
N ALA A 139 -3.48 -5.60 12.74
CA ALA A 139 -3.28 -7.02 12.92
C ALA A 139 -2.10 -7.27 13.88
N PRO A 140 -2.06 -8.40 14.59
CA PRO A 140 -0.86 -8.82 15.30
C PRO A 140 0.31 -8.99 14.31
N PRO A 141 1.57 -8.86 14.76
CA PRO A 141 2.74 -9.06 13.91
C PRO A 141 2.65 -10.38 13.16
N VAL A 142 2.57 -10.31 11.83
CA VAL A 142 2.64 -11.51 11.01
C VAL A 142 4.09 -11.97 11.07
N VAL A 143 4.33 -13.14 11.69
CA VAL A 143 5.62 -13.82 11.53
C VAL A 143 5.79 -14.03 10.04
N GLN A 144 6.75 -13.32 9.43
CA GLN A 144 7.17 -13.61 8.07
C GLN A 144 7.58 -15.07 8.04
N ARG A 145 6.69 -15.96 7.61
CA ARG A 145 7.15 -17.15 6.91
C ARG A 145 7.79 -16.56 5.67
N ASN A 146 9.11 -16.69 5.57
CA ASN A 146 9.88 -16.45 4.36
C ASN A 146 9.34 -17.39 3.27
N ALA A 147 8.16 -17.06 2.75
CA ALA A 147 7.71 -17.56 1.49
C ALA A 147 8.79 -17.11 0.52
N SER A 148 9.45 -18.07 -0.12
CA SER A 148 10.48 -17.81 -1.12
C SER A 148 10.04 -16.61 -1.99
N PRO A 149 10.95 -15.72 -2.43
CA PRO A 149 10.58 -14.63 -3.35
C PRO A 149 9.88 -15.12 -4.64
N LEU A 150 9.95 -16.43 -4.91
CA LEU A 150 9.28 -17.14 -5.98
C LEU A 150 7.88 -17.69 -5.62
N HIS A 151 7.54 -17.79 -4.33
CA HIS A 151 6.27 -18.30 -3.83
C HIS A 151 5.09 -17.38 -4.18
N ARG A 152 5.31 -16.06 -4.30
CA ARG A 152 4.33 -15.08 -4.83
C ARG A 152 3.97 -15.32 -6.31
N PHE A 153 4.86 -16.01 -7.03
CA PHE A 153 4.69 -16.41 -8.44
C PHE A 153 4.48 -17.91 -8.61
N HIS A 154 4.13 -18.65 -7.55
CA HIS A 154 4.04 -20.10 -7.65
C HIS A 154 2.89 -20.51 -8.60
N PRO A 155 3.17 -21.25 -9.70
CA PRO A 155 2.16 -21.57 -10.71
C PRO A 155 0.94 -22.31 -10.17
N GLU A 156 1.08 -23.04 -9.05
CA GLU A 156 -0.03 -23.75 -8.42
C GLU A 156 -1.10 -22.83 -7.82
N ARG A 157 -0.78 -21.57 -7.50
CA ARG A 157 -1.77 -20.55 -7.12
C ARG A 157 -2.60 -20.03 -8.30
N TYR A 158 -2.10 -20.22 -9.51
CA TYR A 158 -2.68 -19.69 -10.76
C TYR A 158 -3.02 -20.80 -11.76
N ARG A 159 -3.03 -22.07 -11.32
CA ARG A 159 -3.35 -23.24 -12.16
C ARG A 159 -4.74 -23.13 -12.80
N SER A 160 -5.67 -22.42 -12.16
CA SER A 160 -7.01 -22.14 -12.67
C SER A 160 -7.06 -20.99 -13.71
N THR A 161 -5.97 -20.23 -13.90
CA THR A 161 -6.00 -18.96 -14.64
C THR A 161 -5.14 -19.01 -15.91
N ARG A 162 -5.71 -19.52 -17.01
CA ARG A 162 -5.02 -19.66 -18.32
C ARG A 162 -4.42 -18.36 -18.88
N LYS A 163 -5.02 -17.19 -18.59
CA LYS A 163 -4.56 -15.87 -19.09
C LYS A 163 -3.20 -15.47 -18.50
N PHE A 164 -2.93 -15.84 -17.24
CA PHE A 164 -1.73 -15.39 -16.51
C PHE A 164 -0.71 -16.52 -16.27
N SER A 165 -1.11 -17.78 -16.36
CA SER A 165 -0.21 -18.92 -16.09
C SER A 165 1.04 -18.94 -16.97
N GLY A 166 0.93 -18.52 -18.23
CA GLY A 166 2.06 -18.39 -19.16
C GLY A 166 3.04 -17.27 -18.77
N LYS A 167 2.53 -16.08 -18.44
CA LYS A 167 3.34 -14.94 -17.98
C LYS A 167 4.00 -15.24 -16.64
N ILE A 168 3.26 -15.80 -15.69
CA ILE A 168 3.77 -16.21 -14.37
C ILE A 168 4.84 -17.30 -14.50
N ALA A 169 4.61 -18.32 -15.34
CA ALA A 169 5.61 -19.36 -15.59
C ALA A 169 6.89 -18.83 -16.29
N LYS A 170 6.78 -17.76 -17.10
CA LYS A 170 7.92 -17.08 -17.71
C LYS A 170 8.68 -16.25 -16.67
N LEU A 171 7.97 -15.47 -15.86
CA LEU A 171 8.53 -14.65 -14.78
C LEU A 171 9.25 -15.53 -13.75
N TYR A 172 8.61 -16.63 -13.34
CA TYR A 172 9.19 -17.63 -12.43
C TYR A 172 10.47 -18.25 -12.99
N ARG A 173 10.51 -18.58 -14.29
CA ARG A 173 11.72 -19.09 -14.94
C ARG A 173 12.84 -18.05 -14.91
N ASN A 174 12.57 -16.82 -15.34
CA ASN A 174 13.57 -15.75 -15.42
C ASN A 174 14.20 -15.42 -14.06
N MET A 175 13.40 -15.34 -12.99
CA MET A 175 13.92 -15.07 -11.63
C MET A 175 14.64 -16.26 -10.99
N ARG A 176 14.44 -17.48 -11.47
CA ARG A 176 15.19 -18.66 -11.00
C ARG A 176 16.60 -18.68 -11.58
N PHE A 177 16.78 -18.22 -12.81
CA PHE A 177 18.08 -18.15 -13.48
C PHE A 177 18.93 -16.96 -13.00
N SER A 178 18.31 -15.81 -12.68
CA SER A 178 19.07 -14.65 -12.16
C SER A 178 19.66 -14.86 -10.75
N LYS A 179 19.20 -15.88 -10.02
CA LYS A 179 19.76 -16.28 -8.71
C LYS A 179 20.82 -17.38 -8.79
N MET A 180 21.13 -17.87 -9.98
CA MET A 180 22.19 -18.86 -10.22
C MET A 180 23.45 -18.25 -10.83
N GLU A 181 23.43 -16.95 -11.15
CA GLU A 181 24.61 -16.17 -11.54
C GLU A 181 25.12 -15.36 -10.33
N VAL A 182 25.67 -16.07 -9.33
CA VAL A 182 26.63 -15.56 -8.35
C VAL A 182 27.66 -16.65 -8.10
#